data_AF-A0A9D4IJN7-F1
#
_entry.id   AF-A0A9D4IJN7-F1
#
_cell.length_a   1.000
_cell.length_b   1.000
_cell.length_c   1.000
_cell.angle_alpha   90.00
_cell.angle_beta   90.00
_cell.angle_gamma   90.00
#
_symmetry.space_group_name_H-M   'P 1'
#
loop_
_entity.id
_entity.type
_entity.pdbx_description
1 polymer ?
#
loop_
_entity_poly.entity_id
_entity_poly.type
_entity_poly.pdbx_seq_one_letter_code
_entity_poly.pdbx_strand_id
1 'polypeptide(L)'
;MRITNTAVSETIRVLTGKIMDQQEKLEIMEQRLQALERSAHSESNHIKTRQAELSIVAFTACVSAQHVINIGHGQTIVFDQVKTNTGNAYKRTTEIFTVVSILDPK
;
A
#
# COMPACT_ATOMS: atom_id res chain seq x y z
N MET A 1 69.05 -10.93 14.92
CA MET A 1 67.62 -11.33 14.91
C MET A 1 66.76 -10.08 15.09
N ARG A 2 66.33 -9.43 13.99
CA ARG A 2 65.54 -8.16 13.99
C ARG A 2 64.27 -8.24 13.11
N ILE A 3 64.02 -9.41 12.51
CA ILE A 3 63.07 -9.61 11.41
C ILE A 3 61.62 -9.71 11.93
N THR A 4 61.43 -10.03 13.22
CA THR A 4 60.11 -10.23 13.82
C THR A 4 59.31 -8.93 14.01
N ASN A 5 59.97 -7.78 14.22
CA ASN A 5 59.26 -6.53 14.50
C ASN A 5 58.65 -5.90 13.23
N THR A 6 59.30 -6.06 12.08
CA THR A 6 58.84 -5.47 10.81
C THR A 6 57.61 -6.19 10.26
N ALA A 7 57.57 -7.53 10.34
CA ALA A 7 56.42 -8.31 9.89
C ALA A 7 55.17 -8.05 10.74
N VAL A 8 55.34 -7.87 12.06
CA VAL A 8 54.25 -7.52 12.98
C VAL A 8 53.72 -6.11 12.68
N SER A 9 54.61 -5.14 12.44
CA SER A 9 54.20 -3.77 12.10
C SER A 9 53.39 -3.69 10.81
N GLU A 10 53.76 -4.47 9.79
CA GLU A 10 53.02 -4.51 8.52
C GLU A 10 51.65 -5.19 8.68
N THR A 11 51.58 -6.24 9.51
CA THR A 11 50.31 -6.91 9.84
C THR A 11 49.36 -5.94 10.54
N ILE A 12 49.85 -5.16 11.51
CA ILE A 12 49.07 -4.13 12.20
C ILE A 12 48.56 -3.08 11.21
N ARG A 13 49.41 -2.58 10.32
CA ARG A 13 49.03 -1.59 9.30
C ARG A 13 47.89 -2.09 8.42
N VAL A 14 47.99 -3.33 7.94
CA VAL A 14 46.95 -3.96 7.11
C VAL A 14 45.64 -4.16 7.88
N LEU A 15 45.73 -4.60 9.14
CA LEU A 15 44.54 -4.78 9.99
C LEU A 15 43.83 -3.46 10.27
N THR A 16 44.57 -2.40 10.60
CA THR A 16 44.00 -1.07 10.82
C THR A 16 43.28 -0.56 9.57
N GLY A 17 43.87 -0.74 8.38
CA GLY A 17 43.21 -0.38 7.12
C GLY A 17 41.90 -1.14 6.88
N LYS A 18 41.87 -2.44 7.18
CA LYS A 18 40.64 -3.25 7.06
C LYS A 18 39.55 -2.82 8.06
N ILE A 19 39.93 -2.48 9.29
CA ILE A 19 38.99 -2.02 10.31
C ILE A 19 38.34 -0.70 9.88
N MET A 20 39.14 0.23 9.34
CA MET A 20 38.62 1.50 8.83
C MET A 20 37.64 1.30 7.67
N ASP A 21 37.98 0.46 6.68
CA ASP A 21 37.10 0.13 5.55
C ASP A 21 35.79 -0.55 6.01
N GLN A 22 35.85 -1.38 7.05
CA GLN A 22 34.66 -1.99 7.64
C GLN A 22 33.80 -0.97 8.39
N GLN A 23 34.39 0.00 9.08
CA GLN A 23 33.67 1.07 9.76
C GLN A 23 32.92 1.96 8.77
N GLU A 24 33.56 2.34 7.66
CA GLU A 24 32.92 3.11 6.59
C GLU A 24 31.73 2.35 5.97
N LYS A 25 31.91 1.06 5.67
CA LYS A 25 30.82 0.22 5.15
C LYS A 25 29.65 0.10 6.12
N LEU A 26 29.92 0.03 7.42
CA LEU A 26 28.88 -0.03 8.46
C LEU A 26 28.04 1.25 8.45
N GLU A 27 28.70 2.41 8.41
CA GLU A 27 28.03 3.71 8.39
C GLU A 27 27.16 3.88 7.13
N ILE A 28 27.67 3.49 5.96
CA ILE A 28 26.89 3.49 4.71
C ILE A 28 25.67 2.58 4.82
N MET A 29 25.83 1.41 5.45
CA MET A 29 24.73 0.44 5.57
C MET A 29 23.65 0.94 6.54
N GLU A 30 24.02 1.59 7.64
CA GLU A 30 23.08 2.24 8.56
C GLU A 30 22.29 3.35 7.88
N GLN A 31 22.97 4.21 7.09
CA GLN A 31 22.30 5.25 6.30
C GLN A 31 21.30 4.66 5.30
N ARG A 32 21.67 3.55 4.63
CA ARG A 32 20.78 2.86 3.69
C ARG A 32 19.57 2.24 4.39
N LEU A 33 19.75 1.62 5.55
CA LEU A 33 18.65 1.09 6.35
C LEU A 33 17.67 2.18 6.73
N GLN A 34 18.18 3.31 7.23
CA GLN A 34 17.32 4.44 7.62
C GLN A 34 16.55 5.02 6.43
N ALA A 35 17.17 5.10 5.24
CA ALA A 35 16.49 5.53 4.02
C ALA A 35 15.40 4.53 3.59
N LEU A 36 15.69 3.23 3.70
CA LEU A 36 14.73 2.17 3.37
C LEU A 36 13.52 2.19 4.32
N GLU A 37 13.75 2.36 5.61
CA GLU A 37 12.69 2.49 6.62
C GLU A 37 11.79 3.69 6.34
N ARG A 38 12.36 4.84 5.99
CA ARG A 38 11.59 6.04 5.60
C ARG A 38 10.75 5.77 4.35
N SER A 39 11.32 5.11 3.34
CA SER A 39 10.60 4.75 2.12
C SER A 39 9.44 3.78 2.41
N ALA A 40 9.71 2.72 3.18
CA ALA A 40 8.70 1.74 3.58
C ALA A 40 7.58 2.38 4.43
N HIS A 41 7.92 3.31 5.31
CA HIS A 41 6.94 4.04 6.11
C HIS A 41 6.06 4.96 5.24
N SER A 42 6.66 5.67 4.28
CA SER A 42 5.91 6.48 3.31
C SER A 42 4.97 5.63 2.47
N GLU A 43 5.45 4.49 1.98
CA GLU A 43 4.64 3.55 1.19
C GLU A 43 3.49 2.96 2.01
N SER A 44 3.74 2.56 3.27
CA SER A 44 2.69 2.12 4.18
C SER A 44 1.62 3.19 4.41
N ASN A 45 2.00 4.46 4.52
CA ASN A 45 1.05 5.55 4.68
C ASN A 45 0.20 5.76 3.41
N HIS A 46 0.80 5.66 2.21
CA HIS A 46 0.05 5.71 0.96
C HIS A 46 -0.96 4.57 0.82
N ILE A 47 -0.61 3.36 1.27
CA ILE A 47 -1.52 2.20 1.24
C ILE A 47 -2.70 2.40 2.19
N LYS A 48 -2.45 2.88 3.42
CA LYS A 48 -3.51 3.15 4.40
C LYS A 48 -4.49 4.21 3.90
N THR A 49 -4.00 5.28 3.29
CA THR A 49 -4.84 6.33 2.71
C THR A 49 -5.70 5.78 1.56
N ARG A 50 -5.12 4.99 0.65
CA ARG A 50 -5.89 4.33 -0.41
C ARG A 50 -6.94 3.35 0.12
N GLN A 51 -6.64 2.60 1.17
CA GLN A 51 -7.63 1.71 1.80
C GLN A 51 -8.77 2.49 2.45
N ALA A 52 -8.49 3.63 3.08
CA ALA A 52 -9.52 4.51 3.62
C ALA A 52 -10.42 5.09 2.50
N GLU A 53 -9.84 5.48 1.36
CA GLU A 53 -10.61 5.92 0.18
C GLU A 53 -11.47 4.79 -0.41
N LEU A 54 -11.00 3.54 -0.37
CA LEU A 54 -11.76 2.36 -0.81
C LEU A 54 -12.85 1.93 0.18
N SER A 55 -12.86 2.46 1.41
CA SER A 55 -13.87 2.11 2.42
C SER A 55 -15.20 2.84 2.25
N ILE A 56 -15.21 3.95 1.50
CA ILE A 56 -16.43 4.75 1.30
C ILE A 56 -17.22 4.15 0.13
N VAL A 57 -18.35 3.52 0.47
CA VAL A 57 -19.31 3.00 -0.51
C VAL A 57 -20.57 3.85 -0.46
N ALA A 58 -20.93 4.47 -1.58
CA ALA A 58 -22.14 5.28 -1.69
C ALA A 58 -22.69 5.25 -3.11
N PHE A 59 -24.01 5.20 -3.27
CA PHE A 59 -24.63 5.32 -4.57
C PHE A 59 -25.91 6.15 -4.53
N THR A 60 -26.20 6.82 -5.64
CA THR A 60 -27.44 7.57 -5.87
C THR A 60 -27.95 7.21 -7.25
N ALA A 61 -29.18 6.74 -7.34
CA ALA A 61 -29.80 6.35 -8.60
C ALA A 61 -31.27 6.79 -8.64
N CYS A 62 -31.81 6.95 -9.84
CA CYS A 62 -33.21 7.26 -10.07
C CYS A 62 -33.75 6.50 -11.28
N VAL A 63 -35.07 6.40 -11.33
CA VAL A 63 -35.81 5.81 -12.46
C VAL A 63 -36.33 6.95 -13.31
N SER A 64 -36.10 6.91 -14.62
CA SER A 64 -36.72 7.87 -15.54
C SER A 64 -38.24 7.79 -15.44
N ALA A 65 -38.93 8.94 -15.47
CA ALA A 65 -40.38 9.03 -15.26
C ALA A 65 -41.22 8.10 -16.17
N GLN A 66 -40.70 7.77 -17.36
CA GLN A 66 -41.31 6.86 -18.34
C GLN A 66 -41.40 5.41 -17.85
N HIS A 67 -40.54 5.01 -16.90
CA HIS A 67 -40.43 3.64 -16.38
C HIS A 67 -41.06 3.47 -14.98
N VAL A 68 -41.66 4.51 -14.41
CA VAL A 68 -42.25 4.48 -13.05
C VAL A 68 -43.67 3.88 -13.04
N ILE A 69 -44.25 3.64 -14.21
CA ILE A 69 -45.65 3.24 -14.35
C ILE A 69 -45.75 1.71 -14.31
N ASN A 70 -46.58 1.17 -13.41
CA ASN A 70 -46.90 -0.26 -13.24
C ASN A 70 -45.79 -1.18 -12.72
N ILE A 71 -45.10 -0.78 -11.63
CA ILE A 71 -44.23 -1.72 -10.90
C ILE A 71 -45.13 -2.68 -10.09
N GLY A 72 -45.18 -3.95 -10.52
CA GLY A 72 -45.95 -4.98 -9.83
C GLY A 72 -45.34 -5.36 -8.48
N HIS A 73 -46.16 -5.92 -7.58
CA HIS A 73 -45.65 -6.47 -6.32
C HIS A 73 -44.60 -7.56 -6.57
N GLY A 74 -43.47 -7.49 -5.86
CA GLY A 74 -42.38 -8.45 -5.96
C GLY A 74 -41.44 -8.26 -7.16
N GLN A 75 -41.62 -7.18 -7.94
CA GLN A 75 -40.70 -6.85 -9.03
C GLN A 75 -39.53 -6.00 -8.55
N THR A 76 -38.36 -6.22 -9.15
CA THR A 76 -37.16 -5.40 -8.94
C THR A 76 -37.32 -4.07 -9.68
N ILE A 77 -36.95 -2.98 -9.01
CA ILE A 77 -36.92 -1.65 -9.61
C ILE A 77 -35.58 -1.46 -10.33
N VAL A 78 -35.66 -1.29 -11.65
CA VAL A 78 -34.49 -1.01 -12.48
C VAL A 78 -34.18 0.47 -12.45
N PHE A 79 -33.04 0.85 -11.85
CA PHE A 79 -32.54 2.22 -11.94
C PHE A 79 -31.73 2.41 -13.23
N ASP A 80 -32.35 3.04 -14.23
CA ASP A 80 -31.73 3.36 -15.52
C ASP A 80 -30.73 4.52 -15.43
N GLN A 81 -30.88 5.40 -14.43
CA GLN A 81 -29.99 6.53 -14.20
C GLN A 81 -29.24 6.39 -12.88
N VAL A 82 -27.92 6.21 -12.96
CA VAL A 82 -27.01 6.20 -11.80
C VAL A 82 -26.24 7.51 -11.79
N LYS A 83 -26.47 8.34 -10.76
CA LYS A 83 -25.81 9.65 -10.59
C LYS A 83 -24.47 9.56 -9.87
N THR A 84 -24.37 8.64 -8.91
CA THR A 84 -23.15 8.42 -8.13
C THR A 84 -23.02 6.93 -7.81
N ASN A 85 -21.81 6.38 -7.87
CA ASN A 85 -21.51 4.97 -7.56
C ASN A 85 -20.09 4.84 -6.98
N THR A 86 -19.83 5.55 -5.88
CA THR A 86 -18.56 5.51 -5.16
C THR A 86 -18.34 4.10 -4.62
N GLY A 87 -17.14 3.55 -4.87
CA GLY A 87 -16.81 2.17 -4.51
C GLY A 87 -17.35 1.12 -5.50
N ASN A 88 -18.05 1.51 -6.57
CA ASN A 88 -18.55 0.62 -7.64
C ASN A 88 -19.40 -0.58 -7.14
N ALA A 89 -20.04 -0.42 -5.97
CA ALA A 89 -20.81 -1.45 -5.30
C ALA A 89 -22.18 -1.70 -5.97
N TYR A 90 -22.74 -0.71 -6.65
CA TYR A 90 -23.95 -0.90 -7.46
C TYR A 90 -23.57 -1.36 -8.87
N LYS A 91 -24.13 -2.50 -9.31
CA LYS A 91 -23.96 -3.02 -10.66
C LYS A 91 -25.26 -2.83 -11.44
N ARG A 92 -25.28 -1.92 -12.42
CA ARG A 92 -26.47 -1.67 -13.24
C ARG A 92 -26.98 -2.91 -13.99
N THR A 93 -26.07 -3.79 -14.43
CA THR A 93 -26.42 -4.99 -15.19
C THR A 93 -27.11 -6.06 -14.36
N THR A 94 -26.86 -6.08 -13.06
CA THR A 94 -27.46 -7.06 -12.14
C THR A 94 -28.44 -6.40 -11.17
N GLU A 95 -28.52 -5.07 -11.17
CA GLU A 95 -29.36 -4.24 -10.30
C GLU A 95 -29.12 -4.46 -8.80
N ILE A 96 -27.96 -5.01 -8.46
CA ILE A 96 -27.60 -5.39 -7.10
C ILE A 96 -26.55 -4.41 -6.57
N PHE A 97 -26.81 -3.92 -5.37
CA PHE A 97 -25.83 -3.25 -4.53
C PHE A 97 -25.15 -4.29 -3.64
N THR A 98 -23.84 -4.50 -3.83
CA THR A 98 -23.04 -5.45 -3.04
C THR A 98 -21.96 -4.70 -2.27
N VAL A 99 -21.99 -4.82 -0.94
CA VAL A 99 -20.91 -4.30 -0.09
C VAL A 99 -19.84 -5.38 0.07
N VAL A 100 -18.61 -5.07 -0.34
CA VAL A 100 -17.44 -5.89 0.00
C VAL A 100 -16.79 -5.24 1.22
N SER A 101 -17.03 -5.78 2.40
CA SER A 101 -16.27 -5.38 3.59
C SER A 101 -14.87 -5.96 3.49
N ILE A 102 -13.86 -5.10 3.34
CA ILE A 102 -12.44 -5.50 3.32
C ILE A 102 -11.91 -5.71 4.77
N LEU A 103 -12.79 -5.61 5.78
CA LEU A 103 -12.42 -5.65 7.20
C LEU A 103 -12.65 -7.01 7.89
N ASP A 104 -13.11 -8.04 7.18
CA ASP A 104 -13.16 -9.42 7.72
C ASP A 104 -12.12 -10.32 7.02
N PRO A 105 -10.86 -10.35 7.50
CA PRO A 105 -10.01 -11.51 7.24
C PRO A 105 -10.56 -12.68 8.06
N LYS A 106 -11.05 -13.72 7.36
CA LYS A 106 -11.29 -15.03 7.97
C LYS A 106 -9.99 -15.65 8.47
#